data_AF-A0ABD1A4I1-F1
#
_entry.id   AF-A0ABD1A4I1-F1
#
_cell.length_a   1.000
_cell.length_b   1.000
_cell.length_c   1.000
_cell.angle_alpha   90.00
_cell.angle_beta   90.00
_cell.angle_gamma   90.00
#
_symmetry.space_group_name_H-M   'P 1'
#
loop_
_entity.id
_entity.type
_entity.pdbx_description
1 polymer ?
#
loop_
_entity_poly.entity_id
_entity_poly.type
_entity_poly.pdbx_seq_one_letter_code
_entity_poly.pdbx_strand_id
1 'polypeptide(L)'
;MASPAAPVHAVTGLDPKRNRQCWSNLPPDLLHLVFERLGFTDLERAKCVCTSWQYASRKSQPNNHIPWLILFPKNHNNCLLFNLEEQEKLLATTLQTAFVWRLIEAGF
;
A
#
# COMPACT_ATOMS: atom_id res chain seq x y z
N MET A 1 62.72 32.83 -7.98
CA MET A 1 62.52 31.42 -7.56
C MET A 1 61.11 31.33 -7.00
N ALA A 2 60.25 30.53 -7.63
CA ALA A 2 58.81 30.53 -7.42
C ALA A 2 58.42 29.75 -6.16
N SER A 3 57.48 30.30 -5.36
CA SER A 3 56.80 29.58 -4.28
C SER A 3 56.00 28.39 -4.82
N PRO A 4 55.89 27.28 -4.07
CA PRO A 4 54.98 26.21 -4.44
C PRO A 4 53.54 26.61 -4.05
N ALA A 5 52.64 26.58 -5.02
CA ALA A 5 51.20 26.71 -4.79
C ALA A 5 50.69 25.47 -4.05
N ALA A 6 50.03 25.67 -2.91
CA ALA A 6 49.30 24.62 -2.20
C ALA A 6 48.18 24.04 -3.09
N PRO A 7 47.82 22.75 -2.95
CA PRO A 7 46.76 22.16 -3.75
C PRO A 7 45.44 22.82 -3.37
N VAL A 8 44.76 23.33 -4.39
CA VAL A 8 43.37 23.78 -4.28
C VAL A 8 42.55 22.54 -3.92
N HIS A 9 42.19 22.39 -2.65
CA HIS A 9 41.15 21.47 -2.25
C HIS A 9 39.89 21.90 -2.98
N ALA A 10 39.57 21.20 -4.06
CA ALA A 10 38.29 21.30 -4.74
C ALA A 10 37.22 20.81 -3.76
N VAL A 11 36.71 21.76 -2.96
CA VAL A 11 35.42 21.64 -2.30
C VAL A 11 34.39 21.91 -3.39
N THR A 12 34.17 20.93 -4.26
CA THR A 12 32.93 20.85 -5.02
C THR A 12 31.92 20.18 -4.12
N GLY A 13 30.97 20.99 -3.65
CA GLY A 13 30.00 20.64 -2.63
C GLY A 13 29.38 19.26 -2.88
N LEU A 14 29.41 18.44 -1.83
CA LEU A 14 28.36 17.45 -1.62
C LEU A 14 27.07 18.27 -1.62
N ASP A 15 26.33 18.24 -2.74
CA ASP A 15 24.92 18.57 -2.72
C ASP A 15 24.33 17.89 -1.48
N PRO A 16 23.62 18.59 -0.60
CA PRO A 16 22.85 17.92 0.44
C PRO A 16 21.76 17.17 -0.31
N LYS A 17 22.09 15.97 -0.78
CA LYS A 17 21.20 15.01 -1.40
C LYS A 17 20.04 14.92 -0.44
N ARG A 18 18.95 15.62 -0.79
CA ARG A 18 17.70 15.63 -0.01
C ARG A 18 17.51 14.20 0.39
N ASN A 19 17.69 13.92 1.69
CA ASN A 19 17.69 12.59 2.23
C ASN A 19 16.23 12.17 2.27
N ARG A 20 15.64 11.99 1.08
CA ARG A 20 14.36 11.32 0.90
C ARG A 20 14.64 9.95 1.46
N GLN A 21 14.15 9.69 2.67
CA GLN A 21 14.22 8.36 3.24
C GLN A 21 13.50 7.43 2.26
N CYS A 22 14.27 6.80 1.39
CA CYS A 22 13.76 5.85 0.43
C CYS A 22 13.38 4.63 1.24
N TRP A 23 12.08 4.39 1.38
CA TRP A 23 11.55 3.19 2.02
C TRP A 23 12.08 1.89 1.38
N SER A 24 12.66 1.95 0.18
CA SER A 24 13.39 0.86 -0.47
C SER A 24 14.68 0.44 0.26
N ASN A 25 15.28 1.33 1.05
CA ASN A 25 16.50 1.07 1.83
C ASN A 25 16.20 0.50 3.22
N LEU A 26 14.92 0.32 3.57
CA LEU A 26 14.53 -0.23 4.84
C LEU A 26 14.90 -1.73 4.89
N PRO A 27 15.43 -2.23 6.02
CA PRO A 27 15.64 -3.65 6.21
C PRO A 27 14.38 -4.48 5.91
N PRO A 28 14.51 -5.65 5.25
CA PRO A 28 13.38 -6.52 4.94
C PRO A 28 12.52 -6.88 6.15
N ASP A 29 13.13 -7.04 7.32
CA ASP A 29 12.42 -7.39 8.56
C ASP A 29 11.45 -6.27 9.00
N LEU A 30 11.84 -5.01 8.81
CA LEU A 30 10.95 -3.88 9.10
C LEU A 30 9.86 -3.73 8.04
N LEU A 31 10.17 -3.99 6.77
CA LEU A 31 9.15 -4.04 5.71
C LEU A 31 8.12 -5.14 5.98
N HIS A 32 8.57 -6.28 6.51
CA HIS A 32 7.69 -7.40 6.88
C HIS A 32 6.66 -6.98 7.93
N LEU A 33 7.09 -6.30 9.00
CA LEU A 33 6.19 -5.77 10.04
C LEU A 33 5.14 -4.79 9.49
N VAL A 34 5.49 -4.03 8.45
CA VAL A 34 4.53 -3.16 7.75
C VAL A 34 3.56 -4.02 6.95
N PHE A 35 4.06 -5.00 6.21
CA PHE A 35 3.27 -5.86 5.32
C PHE A 35 2.31 -6.79 6.06
N GLU A 36 2.64 -7.26 7.26
CA GLU A 36 1.71 -8.02 8.11
C GLU A 36 0.47 -7.21 8.53
N ARG A 37 0.57 -5.88 8.53
CA ARG A 37 -0.54 -4.97 8.86
C ARG A 37 -1.37 -4.59 7.64
N LEU A 38 -0.90 -4.90 6.42
CA LEU A 38 -1.60 -4.58 5.19
C LEU A 38 -2.65 -5.65 4.86
N GLY A 39 -3.77 -5.19 4.30
CA GLY A 39 -4.70 -6.09 3.61
C GLY A 39 -4.09 -6.61 2.31
N PHE A 40 -4.66 -7.68 1.76
CA PHE A 40 -4.23 -8.29 0.49
C PHE A 40 -3.97 -7.29 -0.65
N THR A 41 -4.91 -6.39 -0.89
CA THR A 41 -4.87 -5.44 -2.00
C THR A 41 -3.65 -4.54 -1.92
N ASP A 42 -3.34 -4.06 -0.72
CA ASP A 42 -2.19 -3.21 -0.48
C ASP A 42 -0.89 -4.02 -0.51
N LEU A 43 -0.92 -5.28 -0.08
CA LEU A 43 0.22 -6.18 -0.24
C LEU A 43 0.54 -6.48 -1.71
N GLU A 44 -0.48 -6.70 -2.54
CA GLU A 44 -0.30 -6.87 -3.99
C GLU A 44 0.25 -5.58 -4.63
N ARG A 45 -0.26 -4.41 -4.24
CA ARG A 45 0.29 -3.12 -4.72
C ARG A 45 1.74 -2.92 -4.31
N ALA A 46 2.13 -3.35 -3.11
CA ALA A 46 3.50 -3.25 -2.63
C ALA A 46 4.49 -4.02 -3.52
N LYS A 47 4.06 -5.10 -4.18
CA LYS A 47 4.90 -5.86 -5.14
C LYS A 47 5.32 -5.04 -6.36
N CYS A 48 4.57 -3.99 -6.69
CA CYS A 48 4.80 -3.17 -7.88
C CYS A 48 5.65 -1.92 -7.60
N VAL A 49 6.01 -1.63 -6.34
CA VAL A 49 6.70 -0.39 -5.96
C VAL A 49 8.19 -0.40 -6.37
N CYS A 50 8.93 -1.40 -5.91
CA CYS A 50 10.33 -1.61 -6.25
C CYS A 50 10.75 -3.05 -5.96
N THR A 51 11.93 -3.47 -6.43
CA THR A 51 12.45 -4.83 -6.24
C THR A 51 12.62 -5.20 -4.75
N SER A 52 13.07 -4.27 -3.92
CA SER A 52 13.20 -4.46 -2.47
C SER A 52 11.84 -4.78 -1.82
N TRP A 53 10.82 -3.99 -2.15
CA TRP A 53 9.45 -4.20 -1.65
C TRP A 53 8.83 -5.47 -2.20
N GLN A 54 9.08 -5.80 -3.47
CA GLN A 54 8.62 -7.05 -4.08
C GLN A 54 9.22 -8.28 -3.39
N TYR A 55 10.50 -8.23 -3.03
CA TYR A 55 11.15 -9.33 -2.30
C TYR A 55 10.54 -9.51 -0.92
N ALA A 56 10.41 -8.42 -0.16
CA ALA A 56 9.87 -8.47 1.19
C ALA A 56 8.38 -8.86 1.21
N SER A 57 7.56 -8.39 0.26
CA SER A 57 6.12 -8.67 0.20
C SER A 57 5.79 -10.11 -0.19
N ARG A 58 6.67 -10.78 -0.96
CA ARG A 58 6.54 -12.22 -1.25
C ARG A 58 6.75 -13.10 -0.02
N LYS A 59 7.49 -12.60 0.99
CA LYS A 59 7.77 -13.34 2.22
C LYS A 59 6.72 -13.11 3.31
N SER A 60 5.94 -12.04 3.22
CA SER A 60 4.83 -11.77 4.13
C SER A 60 3.59 -12.57 3.75
N GLN A 61 2.91 -13.13 4.76
CA GLN A 61 1.57 -13.67 4.60
C GLN A 61 0.56 -12.54 4.79
N PRO A 62 -0.29 -12.25 3.80
CA PRO A 62 -1.40 -11.33 4.02
C PRO A 62 -2.31 -11.92 5.09
N ASN A 63 -2.71 -11.10 6.06
CA ASN A 63 -3.67 -11.50 7.08
C ASN A 63 -5.10 -11.54 6.52
N ASN A 64 -5.34 -12.41 5.54
CA ASN A 64 -6.63 -12.58 4.89
C ASN A 64 -7.42 -13.68 5.59
N HIS A 65 -8.07 -13.32 6.70
CA HIS A 65 -9.06 -14.21 7.31
C HIS A 65 -10.27 -14.45 6.39
N ILE A 66 -10.46 -13.61 5.35
CA ILE A 66 -11.60 -13.64 4.44
C ILE A 66 -11.11 -13.83 3.00
N PRO A 67 -11.64 -14.81 2.25
CA PRO A 67 -11.26 -15.03 0.86
C PRO A 67 -11.78 -13.89 -0.02
N TRP A 68 -10.89 -13.33 -0.85
CA TRP A 68 -11.25 -12.29 -1.82
C TRP A 68 -11.99 -12.88 -3.00
N LEU A 69 -13.08 -12.22 -3.44
CA LEU A 69 -13.85 -12.64 -4.60
C LEU A 69 -13.31 -11.93 -5.85
N ILE A 70 -12.85 -12.70 -6.84
CA ILE A 70 -12.42 -12.16 -8.14
C ILE A 70 -13.54 -12.42 -9.15
N LEU A 71 -14.16 -11.34 -9.65
CA LEU A 71 -15.15 -11.41 -10.73
C LEU A 71 -14.49 -11.03 -12.05
N PHE A 72 -14.77 -11.83 -13.08
CA PHE A 72 -14.35 -11.58 -14.46
C PHE A 72 -15.58 -11.19 -15.29
N PRO A 73 -15.80 -9.88 -15.56
CA PRO A 73 -16.89 -9.43 -16.41
C PRO A 73 -16.69 -9.92 -17.84
N LYS A 74 -17.74 -10.41 -18.50
CA LYS A 74 -17.66 -10.96 -19.86
C LYS A 74 -17.18 -9.96 -20.93
N ASN A 75 -17.38 -8.66 -20.72
CA ASN A 75 -17.12 -7.61 -21.72
C ASN A 75 -15.98 -6.66 -21.35
N HIS A 76 -15.19 -6.97 -20.32
CA HIS A 76 -14.09 -6.11 -19.88
C HIS A 76 -12.81 -6.92 -19.67
N ASN A 77 -11.67 -6.33 -20.03
CA ASN A 77 -10.35 -6.94 -19.83
C ASN A 77 -9.83 -6.73 -18.40
N ASN A 78 -10.67 -6.28 -17.47
CA ASN A 78 -10.32 -6.08 -16.07
C ASN A 78 -11.06 -7.09 -15.19
N CYS A 79 -10.47 -7.43 -14.05
CA CYS A 79 -11.13 -8.19 -13.01
C CYS A 79 -11.52 -7.24 -11.86
N LEU A 80 -12.65 -7.55 -11.22
CA LEU A 80 -13.09 -6.86 -10.01
C LEU A 80 -12.73 -7.72 -8.81
N LEU A 81 -12.06 -7.12 -7.83
CA LEU A 81 -11.60 -7.80 -6.62
C LEU A 81 -12.40 -7.24 -5.43
N PHE A 82 -13.20 -8.09 -4.78
CA PHE A 82 -14.05 -7.70 -3.66
C PHE A 82 -13.54 -8.30 -2.35
N ASN A 83 -13.53 -7.47 -1.30
CA ASN A 83 -13.42 -7.92 0.07
C ASN A 83 -14.83 -8.18 0.62
N LEU A 84 -15.09 -9.40 1.12
CA LEU A 84 -16.39 -9.73 1.70
C LEU A 84 -16.69 -8.90 2.96
N GLU A 85 -15.67 -8.50 3.71
CA GLU A 85 -15.84 -7.68 4.94
C GLU A 85 -16.37 -6.27 4.62
N GLU A 86 -15.88 -5.66 3.53
CA GLU A 86 -16.39 -4.37 3.07
C GLU A 86 -17.84 -4.50 2.57
N GLN A 87 -18.15 -5.61 1.89
CA GLN A 87 -19.50 -5.90 1.42
C GLN A 87 -20.48 -6.14 2.56
N GLU A 88 -20.11 -6.87 3.61
CA GLU A 88 -20.95 -7.08 4.79
C GLU A 88 -21.27 -5.78 5.51
N LYS A 89 -20.30 -4.88 5.68
CA LYS A 89 -20.53 -3.53 6.25
C LYS A 89 -21.47 -2.71 5.37
N LEU A 90 -21.27 -2.73 4.06
CA LEU A 90 -22.13 -2.00 3.11
C LEU A 90 -23.55 -2.56 3.09
N LEU A 91 -23.71 -3.88 3.06
CA LEU A 91 -25.00 -4.57 3.12
C LEU A 91 -25.70 -4.30 4.45
N ALA A 92 -24.99 -4.40 5.58
CA ALA A 92 -25.54 -4.11 6.90
C ALA A 92 -25.98 -2.65 7.01
N THR A 93 -25.17 -1.70 6.53
CA THR A 93 -25.52 -0.27 6.52
C THR A 93 -26.70 0.01 5.60
N THR A 94 -26.75 -0.64 4.43
CA THR A 94 -27.85 -0.49 3.46
C THR A 94 -29.16 -1.05 4.03
N LEU A 95 -29.12 -2.20 4.71
CA LEU A 95 -30.29 -2.77 5.37
C LEU A 95 -30.72 -1.93 6.58
N GLN A 96 -29.78 -1.42 7.39
CA GLN A 96 -30.10 -0.52 8.50
C GLN A 96 -30.75 0.77 8.01
N THR A 97 -30.19 1.41 6.99
CA THR A 97 -30.74 2.65 6.42
C THR A 97 -32.09 2.41 5.74
N ALA A 98 -32.24 1.31 5.00
CA ALA A 98 -33.53 0.92 4.42
C ALA A 98 -34.59 0.60 5.50
N PHE A 99 -34.20 -0.02 6.61
CA PHE A 99 -35.07 -0.30 7.73
C PHE A 99 -35.51 0.98 8.45
N VAL A 100 -34.56 1.89 8.75
CA VAL A 100 -34.86 3.20 9.34
C VAL A 100 -35.79 4.01 8.43
N TRP A 101 -35.55 4.02 7.12
CA TRP A 101 -36.43 4.68 6.17
C TRP A 101 -37.85 4.10 6.17
N ARG A 102 -37.98 2.76 6.21
CA ARG A 102 -39.29 2.10 6.31
C ARG A 102 -40.03 2.40 7.61
N LEU A 103 -39.32 2.60 8.73
CA LEU A 103 -39.95 3.03 9.98
C LEU A 103 -40.49 4.46 9.89
N ILE A 104 -39.74 5.37 9.25
CA ILE A 104 -40.18 6.74 9.00
C ILE A 104 -41.41 6.76 8.07
N GLU A 105 -41.42 5.95 7.01
CA GLU A 105 -42.61 5.79 6.14
C GLU A 105 -43.81 5.19 6.89
N ALA A 106 -43.56 4.31 7.86
CA ALA A 106 -44.59 3.72 8.71
C ALA A 106 -45.07 4.65 9.85
N GLY A 107 -44.49 5.86 9.98
CA GLY A 107 -44.92 6.87 10.94
C GLY A 107 -44.52 6.64 12.39
N PHE A 108 -43.42 5.90 12.63
CA PHE A 108 -42.80 5.74 13.96
C PHE A 108 -41.79 6.85 14.27
#